data_AF-A0A975JJK3-F1
#
_entry.id   AF-A0A975JJK3-F1
#
_cell.length_a   1.000
_cell.length_b   1.000
_cell.length_c   1.000
_cell.angle_alpha   90.00
_cell.angle_beta   90.00
_cell.angle_gamma   90.00
#
_symmetry.space_group_name_H-M   'P 1'
#
loop_
_entity.id
_entity.type
_entity.pdbx_description
1 polymer ?
#
loop_
_entity_poly.entity_id
_entity_poly.type
_entity_poly.pdbx_seq_one_letter_code
_entity_poly.pdbx_strand_id
1 'polypeptide(L)'
;MGSEQLFPAAADLPGSLRAALLRGLRARCPRCGAAPLFRKWLKPVERCAHCDHDWSVQQADDFPAYIGIFVVGHLLAPVVIAMIGAFGLSAWLTLAIILPVAVVLLMAMLQPTKGGVIAFLWWHGIGAFVQERRAAPTQES
;
A
#
# COMPACT_ATOMS: atom_id res chain seq x y z
N MET A 1 8.51 -27.62 -30.03
CA MET A 1 9.63 -27.07 -29.22
C MET A 1 9.37 -25.58 -29.07
N GLY A 2 8.49 -25.10 -28.20
CA GLY A 2 8.29 -25.46 -26.79
C GLY A 2 8.66 -24.24 -25.95
N SER A 3 8.07 -23.08 -26.25
CA SER A 3 8.32 -21.78 -25.60
C SER A 3 7.46 -21.56 -24.34
N GLU A 4 7.10 -22.65 -23.65
CA GLU A 4 6.17 -22.65 -22.49
C GLU A 4 6.87 -22.45 -21.13
N GLN A 5 8.05 -21.82 -21.06
CA GLN A 5 8.79 -21.68 -19.79
C GLN A 5 9.41 -20.30 -19.53
N LEU A 6 8.65 -19.20 -19.70
CA LEU A 6 9.08 -17.88 -19.20
C LEU A 6 8.04 -17.12 -18.36
N PHE A 7 7.06 -17.83 -17.80
CA PHE A 7 6.33 -17.33 -16.64
C PHE A 7 6.78 -18.18 -15.45
N PRO A 8 7.29 -17.61 -14.35
CA PRO A 8 7.49 -18.38 -13.13
C PRO A 8 6.12 -18.90 -12.69
N ALA A 9 5.81 -20.14 -13.06
CA ALA A 9 4.51 -20.81 -12.93
C ALA A 9 4.08 -21.06 -11.48
N ALA A 10 4.85 -20.57 -10.50
CA ALA A 10 4.53 -20.67 -9.09
C ALA A 10 5.13 -19.49 -8.30
N ALA A 11 4.94 -18.24 -8.75
CA ALA A 11 5.06 -17.14 -7.79
C ALA A 11 3.97 -17.33 -6.74
N ASP A 12 4.32 -17.60 -5.47
CA ASP A 12 3.38 -17.85 -4.37
C ASP A 12 2.34 -16.74 -4.24
N LEU A 13 1.24 -16.90 -4.96
CA LEU A 13 0.11 -16.00 -4.94
C LEU A 13 -0.37 -15.91 -3.50
N PRO A 14 -0.70 -14.70 -3.00
CA PRO A 14 -1.21 -14.57 -1.66
C PRO A 14 -2.52 -15.35 -1.57
N GLY A 15 -2.61 -16.29 -0.62
CA GLY A 15 -3.82 -17.09 -0.40
C GLY A 15 -5.01 -16.31 0.16
N SER A 16 -4.83 -15.02 0.48
CA SER A 16 -5.90 -14.14 0.96
C SER A 16 -5.63 -12.67 0.64
N LEU A 17 -6.70 -11.87 0.60
CA LEU A 17 -6.61 -10.41 0.48
C LEU A 17 -5.72 -9.81 1.56
N ARG A 18 -5.84 -10.30 2.80
CA ARG A 18 -5.02 -9.86 3.93
C ARG A 18 -3.53 -10.06 3.67
N ALA A 19 -3.14 -11.20 3.11
CA ALA A 19 -1.74 -11.45 2.75
C ALA A 19 -1.24 -10.51 1.64
N ALA A 20 -2.07 -10.24 0.63
CA ALA A 20 -1.73 -9.27 -0.42
C ALA A 20 -1.57 -7.85 0.13
N LEU A 21 -2.52 -7.39 0.95
CA LEU A 21 -2.47 -6.10 1.62
C LEU A 21 -1.23 -5.97 2.49
N LEU A 22 -0.91 -6.99 3.29
CA LEU A 22 0.25 -6.97 4.17
C LEU A 22 1.57 -6.90 3.39
N ARG A 23 1.67 -7.59 2.24
CA ARG A 23 2.82 -7.47 1.33
C ARG A 23 2.94 -6.03 0.79
N GLY A 24 1.83 -5.45 0.35
CA GLY A 24 1.76 -4.06 -0.12
C GLY A 24 2.14 -3.03 0.95
N LEU A 25 1.57 -3.15 2.16
CA LEU A 25 1.89 -2.30 3.32
C LEU A 25 3.38 -2.38 3.70
N ARG A 26 4.02 -3.53 3.50
CA ARG A 26 5.47 -3.71 3.70
C ARG A 26 6.33 -3.27 2.51
N ALA A 27 5.76 -2.54 1.55
CA ALA A 27 6.44 -2.10 0.34
C ALA A 27 7.04 -3.25 -0.49
N ARG A 28 6.44 -4.45 -0.42
CA ARG A 28 6.81 -5.63 -1.22
C ARG A 28 5.77 -5.90 -2.30
N CYS A 29 6.17 -6.62 -3.35
CA CYS A 29 5.29 -7.02 -4.43
C CYS A 29 4.05 -7.76 -3.87
N PRO A 30 2.82 -7.26 -4.10
CA PRO A 30 1.60 -7.92 -3.62
C PRO A 30 1.42 -9.35 -4.17
N ARG A 31 1.88 -9.57 -5.41
CA ARG A 31 1.78 -10.85 -6.13
C ARG A 31 2.72 -11.92 -5.57
N CYS A 32 4.03 -11.67 -5.49
CA CYS A 32 5.01 -12.68 -5.07
C CYS A 32 5.62 -12.46 -3.68
N GLY A 33 5.56 -11.25 -3.12
CA GLY A 33 6.18 -10.91 -1.82
C GLY A 33 7.70 -10.79 -1.82
N ALA A 34 8.41 -11.27 -2.84
CA ALA A 34 9.88 -11.38 -2.85
C ALA A 34 10.61 -10.06 -3.15
N ALA A 35 10.11 -9.27 -4.11
CA ALA A 35 10.76 -8.04 -4.57
C ALA A 35 10.15 -6.77 -3.93
N PRO A 36 10.91 -5.66 -3.84
CA PRO A 36 10.35 -4.36 -3.45
C PRO A 36 9.37 -3.85 -4.51
N LEU A 37 8.28 -3.21 -4.06
CA LEU A 37 7.26 -2.62 -4.92
C LEU A 37 7.66 -1.22 -5.42
N PHE A 38 8.47 -0.49 -4.65
CA PHE A 38 8.86 0.88 -4.94
C PHE A 38 10.35 0.97 -5.25
N ARG A 39 10.70 1.65 -6.35
CA ARG A 39 12.09 1.96 -6.70
C ARG A 39 12.63 3.17 -5.94
N LYS A 40 11.75 4.13 -5.63
CA LYS A 40 12.12 5.37 -4.94
C LYS A 40 10.91 5.94 -4.20
N TRP A 41 10.93 5.88 -2.87
CA TRP A 41 9.88 6.41 -1.98
C TRP A 41 8.46 6.00 -2.42
N LEU A 42 7.71 6.88 -3.11
CA LEU A 42 6.35 6.60 -3.63
C LEU A 42 6.28 6.18 -5.11
N LYS A 43 7.42 6.05 -5.80
CA LYS A 43 7.49 5.65 -7.22
C LYS A 43 7.54 4.11 -7.31
N PRO A 44 6.49 3.45 -7.83
CA PRO A 44 6.51 2.01 -8.06
C PRO A 44 7.59 1.61 -9.07
N VAL A 45 8.00 0.34 -9.04
CA VAL A 45 8.71 -0.29 -10.16
C VAL A 45 7.75 -0.47 -11.33
N GLU A 46 8.24 -0.46 -12.57
CA GLU A 46 7.39 -0.78 -13.73
C GLU A 46 7.10 -2.27 -13.79
N ARG A 47 8.12 -3.10 -13.59
CA ARG A 47 8.00 -4.56 -13.53
C ARG A 47 8.63 -5.11 -12.25
N CYS A 48 8.02 -6.15 -11.70
CA CYS A 48 8.57 -6.85 -10.56
C CYS A 48 9.81 -7.66 -10.96
N ALA A 49 10.96 -7.42 -10.30
CA ALA A 49 12.20 -8.14 -10.59
C ALA A 49 12.16 -9.68 -10.37
N HIS A 50 11.13 -10.20 -9.69
CA HIS A 50 10.99 -11.63 -9.40
C HIS A 50 9.86 -12.31 -10.20
N CYS A 51 8.70 -11.68 -10.34
CA CYS A 51 7.53 -12.30 -10.98
C CYS A 51 7.10 -11.61 -12.27
N ASP A 52 7.86 -10.62 -12.72
CA ASP A 52 7.68 -9.81 -13.93
C ASP A 52 6.31 -9.14 -14.10
N HIS A 53 5.53 -9.04 -13.02
CA HIS A 53 4.23 -8.38 -13.07
C HIS A 53 4.39 -6.88 -13.33
N ASP A 54 3.56 -6.35 -14.22
CA ASP A 54 3.50 -4.94 -14.59
C ASP A 54 2.74 -4.13 -13.52
N TRP A 55 3.44 -3.22 -12.85
CA TRP A 55 2.90 -2.30 -11.85
C TRP A 55 2.79 -0.86 -12.37
N SER A 56 3.17 -0.59 -13.62
CA SER A 56 3.10 0.74 -14.23
C SER A 56 1.66 1.24 -14.41
N VAL A 57 0.70 0.30 -14.49
CA VAL A 57 -0.73 0.54 -14.69
C VAL A 57 -1.47 1.10 -13.48
N GLN A 58 -0.80 1.25 -12.33
CA GLN A 58 -1.43 1.73 -11.10
C GLN A 58 -1.81 3.22 -11.17
N GLN A 59 -2.97 3.60 -10.63
CA GLN A 59 -3.47 4.98 -10.58
C GLN A 59 -3.89 5.42 -9.16
N ALA A 60 -3.21 4.93 -8.12
CA ALA A 60 -3.57 5.16 -6.71
C ALA A 60 -2.93 6.41 -6.10
N ASP A 61 -2.94 7.55 -6.79
CA ASP A 61 -2.15 8.71 -6.34
C ASP A 61 -2.84 9.57 -5.27
N ASP A 62 -4.19 9.64 -5.24
CA ASP A 62 -4.91 10.48 -4.26
C ASP A 62 -5.31 9.75 -2.95
N PHE A 63 -5.73 8.48 -3.05
CA PHE A 63 -6.18 7.69 -1.89
C PHE A 63 -5.19 7.62 -0.72
N PRO A 64 -3.86 7.50 -0.95
CA PRO A 64 -2.90 7.39 0.15
C PRO A 64 -2.86 8.61 1.06
N ALA A 65 -3.05 9.81 0.51
CA ALA A 65 -3.02 11.05 1.28
C ALA A 65 -4.24 11.16 2.21
N TYR A 66 -5.44 10.86 1.70
CA TYR A 66 -6.67 10.90 2.50
C TYR A 66 -6.64 9.91 3.66
N ILE A 67 -6.24 8.66 3.41
CA ILE A 67 -6.10 7.65 4.47
C ILE A 67 -5.08 8.10 5.51
N GLY A 68 -3.95 8.67 5.06
CA GLY A 68 -2.94 9.26 5.95
C GLY A 68 -3.54 10.33 6.87
N ILE A 69 -4.27 11.30 6.31
CA ILE A 69 -4.90 12.39 7.06
C ILE A 69 -5.91 11.85 8.07
N PHE A 70 -6.78 10.92 7.67
CA PHE A 70 -7.77 10.35 8.58
C PHE A 70 -7.10 9.63 9.76
N VAL A 71 -6.16 8.74 9.49
CA VAL A 71 -5.52 7.95 10.55
C VAL A 71 -4.64 8.83 11.45
N VAL A 72 -3.81 9.71 10.88
CA VAL A 72 -2.97 10.64 11.67
C VAL A 72 -3.83 11.61 12.48
N GLY A 73 -4.88 12.16 11.87
CA GLY A 73 -5.81 13.06 12.55
C GLY A 73 -6.49 12.41 13.75
N HIS A 74 -7.01 11.19 13.58
CA HIS A 74 -7.64 10.45 14.68
C HIS A 74 -6.65 10.04 15.78
N LEU A 75 -5.38 9.81 15.41
CA LEU A 75 -4.34 9.51 16.39
C LEU A 75 -3.92 10.76 17.19
N LEU A 76 -3.77 11.91 16.52
CA LEU A 76 -3.27 13.14 17.14
C LEU A 76 -4.34 13.96 17.84
N ALA A 77 -5.60 13.91 17.39
CA ALA A 77 -6.71 14.64 18.02
C ALA A 77 -6.84 14.37 19.53
N PRO A 78 -6.92 13.11 20.02
CA PRO A 78 -6.98 12.85 21.46
C PRO A 78 -5.71 13.28 22.19
N VAL A 79 -4.54 13.21 21.52
CA VAL A 79 -3.26 13.66 22.10
C VAL A 79 -3.28 15.17 22.33
N VAL A 80 -3.73 15.95 21.34
CA VAL A 80 -3.86 17.41 21.46
C VAL A 80 -4.85 17.77 22.56
N ILE A 81 -6.01 17.10 22.60
CA ILE A 81 -7.03 17.32 23.63
C ILE A 81 -6.45 17.03 25.02
N ALA A 82 -5.69 15.95 25.19
CA ALA A 82 -5.03 15.63 26.44
C ALA A 82 -3.94 16.64 26.83
N MET A 83 -3.08 17.05 25.88
CA MET A 83 -2.02 18.05 26.12
C MET A 83 -2.57 19.37 26.64
N ILE A 84 -3.63 19.89 26.01
CA ILE A 84 -4.21 21.17 26.39
C ILE A 84 -5.13 21.01 27.61
N GLY A 85 -6.02 20.01 27.60
CA GLY A 85 -7.06 19.85 28.61
C GLY A 85 -6.59 19.22 29.92
N ALA A 86 -5.76 18.16 29.85
CA ALA A 86 -5.33 17.42 31.03
C ALA A 86 -3.95 17.87 31.55
N PHE A 87 -3.03 18.18 30.65
CA PHE A 87 -1.66 18.57 31.02
C PHE A 87 -1.45 20.09 31.07
N GLY A 88 -2.43 20.90 30.65
CA GLY A 88 -2.38 22.36 30.73
C GLY A 88 -1.30 23.00 29.86
N LEU A 89 -0.84 22.32 28.80
CA LEU A 89 0.15 22.88 27.88
C LEU A 89 -0.46 24.05 27.11
N SER A 90 0.38 25.07 26.84
CA SER A 90 -0.04 26.18 25.98
C SER A 90 -0.33 25.69 24.56
N ALA A 91 -1.25 26.38 23.87
CA ALA A 91 -1.61 26.05 22.49
C ALA A 91 -0.40 26.12 21.55
N TRP A 92 0.48 27.12 21.74
CA TRP A 92 1.70 27.29 20.96
C TRP A 92 2.72 26.17 21.17
N LEU A 93 2.93 25.75 22.42
CA LEU A 93 3.83 24.63 22.73
C LEU A 93 3.28 23.32 22.15
N THR A 94 1.99 23.09 22.31
CA THR A 94 1.31 21.92 21.73
C THR A 94 1.45 21.90 20.22
N LEU A 95 1.20 23.02 19.53
CA LEU A 95 1.38 23.15 18.09
C LEU A 95 2.84 22.89 17.67
N ALA A 96 3.81 23.47 18.38
CA ALA A 96 5.24 23.31 18.08
C ALA A 96 5.70 21.84 18.18
N ILE A 97 5.08 21.03 19.05
CA ILE A 97 5.37 19.60 19.19
C ILE A 97 4.58 18.78 18.17
N ILE A 98 3.29 19.05 18.03
CA ILE A 98 2.38 18.22 17.23
C ILE A 98 2.62 18.40 15.74
N LEU A 99 2.97 19.61 15.28
CA LEU A 99 3.24 19.88 13.87
C LEU A 99 4.37 18.99 13.29
N PRO A 100 5.59 18.95 13.86
CA PRO A 100 6.64 18.07 13.34
C PRO A 100 6.27 16.59 13.48
N VAL A 101 5.60 16.19 14.56
CA VAL A 101 5.13 14.80 14.75
C VAL A 101 4.14 14.41 13.64
N ALA A 102 3.18 15.30 13.31
CA ALA A 102 2.22 15.08 12.25
C ALA A 102 2.90 14.91 10.89
N VAL A 103 3.88 15.77 10.56
CA VAL A 103 4.65 15.66 9.31
C VAL A 103 5.39 14.33 9.23
N VAL A 104 6.08 13.92 10.29
CA VAL A 104 6.82 12.64 10.33
C VAL A 104 5.87 11.45 10.18
N LEU A 105 4.74 11.45 10.89
CA LEU A 105 3.74 10.39 10.80
C LEU A 105 3.12 10.30 9.41
N LEU A 106 2.77 11.43 8.79
CA LEU A 106 2.25 11.45 7.43
C LEU A 106 3.29 10.90 6.43
N MET A 107 4.54 11.37 6.49
CA MET A 107 5.60 10.86 5.61
C MET A 107 5.84 9.36 5.78
N ALA A 108 5.84 8.87 7.03
CA ALA A 108 6.00 7.45 7.32
C ALA A 108 4.81 6.62 6.82
N MET A 109 3.59 7.16 6.84
CA MET A 109 2.39 6.43 6.48
C MET A 109 2.04 6.49 4.99
N LEU A 110 2.57 7.47 4.25
CA LEU A 110 2.35 7.61 2.81
C LEU A 110 2.78 6.36 2.01
N GLN A 111 3.99 5.87 2.26
CA GLN A 111 4.54 4.72 1.55
C GLN A 111 3.79 3.40 1.81
N PRO A 112 3.52 2.98 3.07
CA PRO A 112 2.76 1.75 3.32
C PRO A 112 1.33 1.86 2.79
N THR A 113 0.67 3.01 2.97
CA THR A 113 -0.70 3.21 2.48
C THR A 113 -0.77 3.08 0.96
N LYS A 114 0.15 3.70 0.22
CA LYS A 114 0.21 3.55 -1.24
C LYS A 114 0.38 2.08 -1.64
N GLY A 115 1.28 1.35 -0.99
CA GLY A 115 1.49 -0.06 -1.29
C GLY A 115 0.27 -0.93 -0.96
N GLY A 116 -0.43 -0.65 0.14
CA GLY A 116 -1.68 -1.29 0.51
C GLY A 116 -2.80 -1.05 -0.50
N VAL A 117 -2.97 0.21 -0.97
CA VAL A 117 -3.96 0.54 -2.00
C VAL A 117 -3.64 -0.16 -3.33
N ILE A 118 -2.38 -0.15 -3.77
CA ILE A 118 -1.96 -0.89 -4.98
C ILE A 118 -2.32 -2.38 -4.84
N ALA A 119 -2.04 -3.00 -3.69
CA ALA A 119 -2.37 -4.40 -3.43
C ALA A 119 -3.89 -4.65 -3.46
N PHE A 120 -4.68 -3.72 -2.94
CA PHE A 120 -6.14 -3.79 -2.94
C PHE A 120 -6.73 -3.71 -4.36
N LEU A 121 -6.27 -2.74 -5.14
CA LEU A 121 -6.71 -2.53 -6.53
C LEU A 121 -6.34 -3.73 -7.39
N TRP A 122 -5.10 -4.22 -7.28
CA TRP A 122 -4.66 -5.43 -7.96
C TRP A 122 -5.48 -6.66 -7.54
N TRP A 123 -5.77 -6.83 -6.24
CA TRP A 123 -6.54 -7.98 -5.77
C TRP A 123 -7.94 -8.04 -6.39
N HIS A 124 -8.59 -6.88 -6.52
CA HIS A 124 -9.95 -6.76 -7.05
C HIS A 124 -10.00 -6.54 -8.57
N GLY A 125 -8.85 -6.34 -9.24
CA GLY A 125 -8.82 -6.01 -10.67
C GLY A 125 -9.45 -4.67 -11.00
N ILE A 126 -9.28 -3.67 -10.12
CA ILE A 126 -9.86 -2.33 -10.30
C ILE A 126 -8.89 -1.46 -11.11
N GLY A 127 -9.42 -0.69 -12.06
CA GLY A 127 -8.63 0.18 -12.94
C GLY A 127 -8.02 -0.60 -14.10
N ALA A 128 -6.76 -0.32 -14.42
CA ALA A 128 -6.02 -0.99 -15.50
C ALA A 128 -5.41 -2.34 -15.09
N PHE A 129 -5.70 -2.84 -13.88
CA PHE A 129 -5.27 -4.17 -13.44
C PHE A 129 -6.20 -5.26 -14.00
N VAL A 130 -5.65 -6.17 -14.79
CA VAL A 130 -6.37 -7.37 -15.26
C VAL A 130 -6.42 -8.41 -14.13
N GLN A 131 -7.61 -8.92 -13.81
CA GLN A 131 -7.80 -9.88 -12.72
C GLN A 131 -7.30 -11.29 -13.11
N GLU A 132 -5.99 -11.54 -12.99
CA GLU A 132 -5.36 -12.82 -13.29
C GLU A 132 -5.82 -13.98 -12.37
N ARG A 133 -6.36 -13.66 -11.17
CA ARG A 133 -6.73 -14.66 -10.16
C ARG A 133 -8.09 -15.32 -10.40
N ARG A 134 -8.96 -14.70 -11.21
CA ARG A 134 -10.34 -15.14 -11.44
C ARG A 134 -10.48 -15.72 -12.85
N ALA A 135 -9.52 -16.53 -13.29
CA ALA A 135 -9.79 -17.43 -14.41
C ALA A 135 -10.96 -18.33 -13.96
N ALA A 136 -12.09 -18.20 -14.65
CA ALA A 136 -13.30 -18.95 -14.37
C ALA A 136 -12.98 -20.46 -14.37
N PRO A 137 -13.69 -21.29 -13.59
CA PRO A 137 -13.68 -22.72 -13.86
C PRO A 137 -14.07 -22.88 -15.32
N THR A 138 -13.19 -23.49 -16.12
CA THR A 138 -13.56 -24.07 -17.41
C THR A 138 -14.69 -25.05 -17.12
N GLN A 139 -15.92 -24.60 -17.31
CA GLN A 139 -17.05 -25.51 -17.48
C GLN A 139 -16.91 -26.11 -18.87
N GLU A 140 -16.06 -27.13 -18.97
CA GLU A 140 -16.14 -28.12 -20.03
C GLU A 140 -17.18 -29.16 -19.61
N SER A 141 -18.39 -29.05 -20.15
CA SER A 141 -19.35 -30.15 -20.31
C SER A 141 -20.29 -29.86 -21.46
#